data_AF-A0A9E4A7K2-F1
#
_entry.id   AF-A0A9E4A7K2-F1
#
_cell.length_a   1.000
_cell.length_b   1.000
_cell.length_c   1.000
_cell.angle_alpha   90.00
_cell.angle_beta   90.00
_cell.angle_gamma   90.00
#
_symmetry.space_group_name_H-M   'P 1'
#
loop_
_entity.id
_entity.type
_entity.pdbx_description
1 polymer ?
#
loop_
_entity_poly.entity_id
_entity_poly.type
_entity_poly.pdbx_seq_one_letter_code
_entity_poly.pdbx_strand_id
1 'polypeptide(L)'
;MNIKEIRVVEIELNPKPTTPPRTPSRASTYPMNRPISRYPTFDKKVGDASLEWKRPACIVTAEDGTWGFGISLHGGPVTRIITDYFAPRLVGENCMATEKLWDMMVRSSTAFGATGLISYAISAVD
;
A
#
# COMPACT_ATOMS: atom_id res chain seq x y z
N MET A 1 -15.15 6.36 19.66
CA MET A 1 -13.83 7.01 19.74
C MET A 1 -13.52 7.49 18.34
N ASN A 2 -13.21 8.77 18.14
CA ASN A 2 -13.09 9.29 16.78
C ASN A 2 -11.64 9.30 16.30
N ILE A 3 -11.47 9.21 14.99
CA ILE A 3 -10.18 9.35 14.31
C ILE A 3 -9.76 10.81 14.40
N LYS A 4 -8.59 11.06 15.00
CA LYS A 4 -7.99 12.39 15.11
C LYS A 4 -7.09 12.71 13.93
N GLU A 5 -6.30 11.73 13.47
CA GLU A 5 -5.26 11.94 12.46
C GLU A 5 -5.03 10.65 11.67
N ILE A 6 -4.80 10.78 10.36
CA ILE A 6 -4.31 9.71 9.50
C ILE A 6 -3.02 10.19 8.85
N ARG A 7 -1.91 9.51 9.16
CA ARG A 7 -0.59 9.76 8.56
C ARG A 7 -0.16 8.58 7.72
N VAL A 8 0.41 8.87 6.55
CA VAL A 8 1.00 7.84 5.71
C VAL A 8 2.40 8.23 5.29
N VAL A 9 3.31 7.27 5.38
CA VAL A 9 4.71 7.43 4.97
C VAL A 9 5.15 6.26 4.10
N GLU A 10 6.13 6.50 3.23
CA GLU A 10 6.78 5.42 2.50
C GLU A 10 7.89 4.80 3.35
N ILE A 11 7.87 3.48 3.50
CA ILE A 11 8.85 2.70 4.22
C ILE A 11 9.52 1.67 3.32
N GLU A 12 10.80 1.43 3.59
CA GLU A 12 11.58 0.35 2.98
C GLU A 12 11.65 -0.83 3.95
N LEU A 13 11.01 -1.95 3.58
CA LEU A 13 10.97 -3.17 4.39
C LEU A 13 11.85 -4.29 3.81
N ASN A 14 12.47 -4.08 2.65
CA ASN A 14 13.32 -5.09 2.06
C ASN A 14 14.49 -5.39 2.99
N PRO A 15 14.67 -6.65 3.43
CA PRO A 15 15.76 -7.02 4.29
C PRO A 15 17.08 -6.76 3.56
N LYS A 16 18.06 -6.19 4.29
CA LYS A 16 19.44 -6.00 3.82
C LYS A 16 20.35 -6.99 4.54
N PRO A 17 20.27 -8.30 4.21
CA PRO A 17 21.07 -9.30 4.91
C PRO A 17 22.56 -9.02 4.66
N THR A 18 23.35 -9.02 5.73
CA THR A 18 24.81 -8.87 5.68
C THR A 18 25.51 -10.22 5.48
N THR A 19 24.80 -11.31 5.66
CA THR A 19 25.30 -12.68 5.52
C THR A 19 24.80 -13.34 4.24
N PRO A 20 25.59 -14.25 3.64
CA PRO A 20 25.13 -15.01 2.48
C PRO A 20 23.94 -15.89 2.87
N PRO A 21 22.91 -15.99 2.00
CA PRO A 21 21.76 -16.84 2.28
C PRO A 21 22.19 -18.31 2.28
N ARG A 22 21.65 -19.09 3.22
CA ARG A 22 21.92 -20.54 3.31
C ARG A 22 21.58 -21.29 2.02
N THR A 23 20.53 -20.84 1.33
CA THR A 23 20.10 -21.36 0.04
C THR A 23 19.97 -20.20 -0.94
N PRO A 24 20.57 -20.28 -2.14
CA PRO A 24 20.41 -19.24 -3.15
C PRO A 24 18.94 -19.07 -3.55
N SER A 25 18.55 -17.84 -3.86
CA SER A 25 17.17 -17.56 -4.28
C SER A 25 16.83 -18.28 -5.58
N ARG A 26 15.73 -19.03 -5.61
CA ARG A 26 15.22 -19.63 -6.85
C ARG A 26 14.86 -18.59 -7.91
N ALA A 27 14.53 -17.37 -7.52
CA ALA A 27 14.28 -16.28 -8.47
C ALA A 27 15.52 -15.95 -9.31
N SER A 28 16.73 -16.30 -8.85
CA SER A 28 17.97 -16.13 -9.60
C SER A 28 18.30 -17.28 -10.55
N THR A 29 17.60 -18.41 -10.46
CA THR A 29 17.96 -19.63 -11.20
C THR A 29 17.21 -19.80 -12.53
N TYR A 30 16.14 -19.03 -12.78
CA TYR A 30 15.42 -19.06 -14.04
C TYR A 30 14.80 -17.71 -14.40
N PRO A 31 14.70 -17.36 -15.69
CA PRO A 31 13.96 -16.19 -16.12
C PRO A 31 12.45 -16.43 -16.00
N MET A 32 11.76 -15.65 -15.18
CA MET A 32 10.30 -15.71 -15.07
C MET A 32 9.65 -15.02 -16.27
N ASN A 33 8.76 -15.72 -16.98
CA ASN A 33 7.99 -15.13 -18.08
C ASN A 33 6.90 -14.21 -17.50
N ARG A 34 6.88 -12.95 -17.91
CA ARG A 34 5.92 -11.93 -17.43
C ARG A 34 5.06 -11.42 -18.60
N PRO A 35 3.87 -10.83 -18.34
CA PRO A 35 3.08 -10.21 -19.40
C PRO A 35 3.86 -9.17 -20.23
N ILE A 36 4.76 -8.41 -19.59
CA ILE A 36 5.60 -7.40 -20.27
C ILE A 36 6.75 -8.01 -21.09
N SER A 37 7.09 -9.29 -20.89
CA SER A 37 8.21 -9.96 -21.56
C SER A 37 8.07 -10.06 -23.08
N ARG A 38 6.90 -9.73 -23.63
CA ARG A 38 6.66 -9.60 -25.08
C ARG A 38 7.49 -8.46 -25.71
N TYR A 39 7.81 -7.43 -24.94
CA TYR A 39 8.51 -6.25 -25.43
C TYR A 39 10.01 -6.39 -25.16
N PRO A 40 10.86 -6.54 -26.21
CA PRO A 40 12.29 -6.83 -26.03
C PRO A 40 13.06 -5.71 -25.31
N THR A 41 12.53 -4.48 -25.31
CA THR A 41 13.10 -3.31 -24.62
C THR A 41 12.98 -3.39 -23.10
N PHE A 42 12.06 -4.19 -22.57
CA PHE A 42 11.94 -4.43 -21.14
C PHE A 42 12.82 -5.62 -20.77
N ASP A 43 14.06 -5.33 -20.37
CA ASP A 43 15.01 -6.36 -19.95
C ASP A 43 14.43 -7.17 -18.78
N LYS A 44 14.61 -8.50 -18.86
CA LYS A 44 14.08 -9.49 -17.91
C LYS A 44 14.56 -9.24 -16.46
N LYS A 45 15.63 -8.45 -16.30
CA LYS A 45 16.17 -8.02 -15.00
C LYS A 45 15.54 -6.76 -14.41
N VAL A 46 14.94 -5.89 -15.24
CA VAL A 46 14.49 -4.53 -14.84
C VAL A 46 12.95 -4.43 -14.78
N GLY A 47 12.22 -5.33 -15.42
CA GLY A 47 10.77 -5.19 -15.56
C GLY A 47 9.96 -5.83 -14.44
N ASP A 48 9.97 -5.28 -13.24
CA ASP A 48 8.83 -5.45 -12.32
C ASP A 48 8.36 -4.07 -11.86
N ALA A 49 7.18 -3.65 -12.34
CA ALA A 49 6.56 -2.41 -11.88
C ALA A 49 6.29 -2.41 -10.36
N SER A 50 6.34 -3.59 -9.71
CA SER A 50 6.16 -3.74 -8.27
C SER A 50 7.44 -3.61 -7.43
N LEU A 51 8.65 -3.65 -8.02
CA LEU A 51 9.91 -3.69 -7.24
C LEU A 51 10.50 -2.32 -6.90
N GLU A 52 10.15 -1.25 -7.62
CA GLU A 52 10.77 0.06 -7.38
C GLU A 52 10.06 0.90 -6.30
N TRP A 53 8.76 0.69 -6.10
CA TRP A 53 8.02 1.47 -5.11
C TRP A 53 8.20 0.89 -3.72
N LYS A 54 8.50 1.80 -2.78
CA LYS A 54 8.45 1.53 -1.34
C LYS A 54 7.05 1.08 -0.92
N ARG A 55 6.90 0.68 0.33
CA ARG A 55 5.59 0.31 0.90
C ARG A 55 4.97 1.51 1.59
N PRO A 56 3.66 1.75 1.45
CA PRO A 56 2.94 2.70 2.27
C PRO A 56 2.74 2.11 3.67
N ALA A 57 2.99 2.91 4.69
CA ALA A 57 2.66 2.63 6.08
C ALA A 57 1.67 3.66 6.58
N CYS A 58 0.47 3.21 6.91
CA CYS A 58 -0.63 4.01 7.40
C CYS A 58 -0.71 3.94 8.92
N ILE A 59 -0.81 5.10 9.56
CA ILE A 59 -0.98 5.25 11.00
C ILE A 59 -2.27 6.03 11.22
N VAL A 60 -3.24 5.42 11.89
CA VAL A 60 -4.50 6.05 12.28
C VAL A 60 -4.45 6.30 13.78
N THR A 61 -4.55 7.55 14.21
CA THR A 61 -4.51 7.94 15.62
C THR A 61 -5.88 8.42 16.06
N ALA A 62 -6.37 7.89 17.18
CA ALA A 62 -7.63 8.29 17.79
C ALA A 62 -7.47 9.48 18.74
N GLU A 63 -8.58 10.07 19.17
CA GLU A 63 -8.61 11.21 20.09
C GLU A 63 -7.98 10.91 21.46
N ASP A 64 -8.05 9.66 21.94
CA ASP A 64 -7.47 9.23 23.21
C ASP A 64 -5.95 8.94 23.13
N GLY A 65 -5.35 9.10 21.94
CA GLY A 65 -3.93 8.86 21.68
C GLY A 65 -3.59 7.42 21.32
N THR A 66 -4.55 6.49 21.33
CA THR A 66 -4.34 5.16 20.77
C THR A 66 -4.14 5.25 19.26
N TRP A 67 -3.36 4.31 18.70
CA TRP A 67 -3.07 4.30 17.28
C TRP A 67 -3.06 2.88 16.71
N GLY A 68 -3.52 2.77 15.47
CA GLY A 68 -3.44 1.57 14.63
C GLY A 68 -2.40 1.74 13.53
N PHE A 69 -1.95 0.62 12.96
CA PHE A 69 -0.91 0.58 11.94
C PHE A 69 -1.26 -0.43 10.84
N GLY A 70 -1.25 0.01 9.58
CA GLY A 70 -1.49 -0.80 8.40
C GLY A 70 -0.40 -0.62 7.34
N ILE A 71 -0.10 -1.68 6.60
CA ILE A 71 0.89 -1.66 5.50
C ILE A 71 0.31 -2.26 4.22
N SER A 72 0.77 -1.78 3.07
CA SER A 72 0.32 -2.30 1.78
C SER A 72 1.46 -2.31 0.75
N LEU A 73 1.11 -2.25 -0.54
CA LEU A 73 2.03 -2.19 -1.68
C LEU A 73 1.88 -0.84 -2.40
N HIS A 74 2.80 -0.53 -3.32
CA HIS A 74 2.72 0.62 -4.23
C HIS A 74 2.75 2.00 -3.53
N GLY A 75 3.79 2.26 -2.72
CA GLY A 75 3.94 3.43 -1.84
C GLY A 75 3.58 4.76 -2.49
N GLY A 76 4.31 5.17 -3.54
CA GLY A 76 4.11 6.48 -4.17
C GLY A 76 2.65 6.85 -4.44
N PRO A 77 1.93 6.10 -5.29
CA PRO A 77 0.53 6.40 -5.56
C PRO A 77 -0.38 6.15 -4.35
N VAL A 78 -0.20 5.06 -3.60
CA VAL A 78 -1.10 4.70 -2.50
C VAL A 78 -1.05 5.72 -1.36
N THR A 79 0.14 6.22 -1.01
CA THR A 79 0.30 7.27 0.00
C THR A 79 -0.48 8.52 -0.38
N ARG A 80 -0.43 8.97 -1.65
CA ARG A 80 -1.21 10.14 -2.09
C ARG A 80 -2.71 9.89 -2.07
N ILE A 81 -3.18 8.71 -2.46
CA ILE A 81 -4.60 8.36 -2.36
C ILE A 81 -5.08 8.46 -0.92
N ILE A 82 -4.34 7.89 0.04
CA ILE A 82 -4.75 7.94 1.45
C ILE A 82 -4.70 9.38 1.97
N THR A 83 -3.61 10.10 1.76
CA THR A 83 -3.43 11.47 2.30
C THR A 83 -4.40 12.47 1.67
N ASP A 84 -4.57 12.46 0.35
CA ASP A 84 -5.32 13.51 -0.35
C ASP A 84 -6.82 13.19 -0.44
N TYR A 85 -7.18 11.90 -0.46
CA TYR A 85 -8.55 11.47 -0.73
C TYR A 85 -9.24 10.85 0.48
N PHE A 86 -8.68 9.81 1.09
CA PHE A 86 -9.36 9.13 2.21
C PHE A 86 -9.26 9.89 3.53
N ALA A 87 -8.07 10.39 3.90
CA ALA A 87 -7.85 11.00 5.20
C ALA A 87 -8.82 12.16 5.51
N PRO A 88 -9.07 13.14 4.60
CA PRO A 88 -10.02 14.22 4.86
C PRO A 88 -11.47 13.77 5.07
N ARG A 89 -11.83 12.55 4.64
CA ARG A 89 -13.19 11.99 4.74
C ARG A 89 -13.39 11.11 5.98
N LEU A 90 -12.29 10.60 6.55
CA LEU A 90 -12.32 9.67 7.69
C LEU A 90 -11.95 10.35 9.02
N VAL A 91 -11.19 11.44 8.99
CA VAL A 91 -10.92 12.22 10.22
C VAL A 91 -12.24 12.75 10.80
N GLY A 92 -12.42 12.55 12.10
CA GLY A 92 -13.64 12.87 12.84
C GLY A 92 -14.66 11.73 12.90
N GLU A 93 -14.52 10.68 12.09
CA GLU A 93 -15.41 9.52 12.14
C GLU A 93 -15.07 8.57 13.29
N ASN A 94 -16.06 7.80 13.75
CA ASN A 94 -15.87 6.80 14.79
C ASN A 94 -15.01 5.64 14.26
N CYS A 95 -13.83 5.43 14.84
CA CYS A 95 -12.88 4.40 14.41
C CYS A 95 -13.42 2.97 14.53
N MET A 96 -14.47 2.74 15.33
CA MET A 96 -15.12 1.42 15.45
C MET A 96 -16.20 1.18 14.40
N ALA A 97 -16.52 2.17 13.55
CA ALA A 97 -17.52 2.03 12.49
C ALA A 97 -16.91 1.40 11.22
N THR A 98 -16.15 0.31 11.36
CA THR A 98 -15.31 -0.29 10.30
C THR A 98 -16.08 -0.53 9.00
N GLU A 99 -17.24 -1.19 9.06
CA GLU A 99 -18.09 -1.45 7.89
C GLU A 99 -18.54 -0.17 7.17
N LYS A 100 -18.88 0.88 7.93
CA LYS A 100 -19.27 2.19 7.36
C LYS A 100 -18.07 2.84 6.68
N LEU A 101 -16.91 2.85 7.33
CA LEU A 101 -15.71 3.51 6.81
C LEU A 101 -15.19 2.80 5.56
N TRP A 102 -15.22 1.47 5.55
CA TRP A 102 -14.91 0.68 4.36
C TRP A 102 -15.87 1.00 3.20
N ASP A 103 -17.18 0.96 3.44
CA ASP A 103 -18.20 1.27 2.41
C ASP A 103 -18.04 2.71 1.88
N MET A 104 -17.75 3.69 2.76
CA MET A 104 -17.45 5.06 2.36
C MET A 104 -16.24 5.15 1.44
N MET A 105 -15.13 4.47 1.75
CA MET A 105 -13.94 4.48 0.89
C MET A 105 -14.22 3.84 -0.47
N VAL A 106 -14.91 2.71 -0.50
CA VAL A 106 -15.28 2.02 -1.75
C VAL A 106 -16.23 2.86 -2.59
N ARG A 107 -17.31 3.38 -2.01
CA ARG A 107 -18.31 4.16 -2.76
C ARG A 107 -17.76 5.49 -3.24
N SER A 108 -16.97 6.18 -2.42
CA SER A 108 -16.39 7.47 -2.80
C SER A 108 -15.41 7.32 -3.98
N SER A 109 -14.67 6.21 -4.04
CA SER A 109 -13.69 5.96 -5.12
C SER A 109 -14.27 5.48 -6.45
N THR A 110 -15.59 5.24 -6.54
CA THR A 110 -16.24 4.69 -7.74
C THR A 110 -15.93 5.43 -9.04
N ALA A 111 -15.75 6.76 -9.00
CA ALA A 111 -15.42 7.57 -10.16
C ALA A 111 -14.08 7.21 -10.85
N PHE A 112 -13.16 6.59 -10.10
CA PHE A 112 -11.85 6.14 -10.60
C PHE A 112 -11.56 4.66 -10.24
N GLY A 113 -12.62 3.91 -9.91
CA GLY A 113 -12.58 2.49 -9.58
C GLY A 113 -12.21 2.19 -8.12
N ALA A 114 -12.75 1.11 -7.58
CA ALA A 114 -12.44 0.61 -6.23
C ALA A 114 -11.43 -0.58 -6.23
N THR A 115 -10.76 -0.81 -7.36
CA THR A 115 -9.82 -1.92 -7.56
C THR A 115 -8.39 -1.43 -7.79
N GLY A 116 -7.42 -2.34 -7.86
CA GLY A 116 -6.02 -1.98 -8.11
C GLY A 116 -5.45 -1.10 -7.00
N LEU A 117 -4.85 0.04 -7.36
CA LEU A 117 -4.21 0.96 -6.41
C LEU A 117 -5.17 1.46 -5.32
N ILE A 118 -6.45 1.61 -5.64
CA ILE A 118 -7.47 2.01 -4.65
C ILE A 118 -7.70 0.91 -3.63
N SER A 119 -7.84 -0.35 -4.06
CA SER A 119 -7.98 -1.47 -3.12
C SER A 119 -6.77 -1.59 -2.20
N TYR A 120 -5.55 -1.34 -2.69
CA TYR A 120 -4.35 -1.33 -1.84
C TYR A 120 -4.36 -0.19 -0.82
N ALA A 121 -4.90 0.97 -1.17
CA ALA A 121 -5.06 2.10 -0.26
C ALA A 121 -6.13 1.81 0.81
N ILE A 122 -7.27 1.23 0.41
CA ILE A 122 -8.32 0.80 1.34
C ILE A 122 -7.77 -0.23 2.32
N SER A 123 -7.09 -1.27 1.83
CA SER A 123 -6.47 -2.31 2.68
C SER A 123 -5.36 -1.80 3.60
N ALA A 124 -4.78 -0.62 3.36
CA ALA A 124 -3.81 -0.03 4.27
C ALA A 124 -4.48 0.74 5.41
N VAL A 125 -5.68 1.26 5.18
CA VAL A 125 -6.44 2.11 6.11
C VAL A 125 -7.37 1.28 6.98
N ASP A 126 -8.05 0.30 6.38
CA ASP A 126 -8.90 -0.71 7.03
C ASP A 126 -8.07 -1.65 7.92
#